data_AF-A0A0C3BRB5-F1
#
_entry.id   AF-A0A0C3BRB5-F1
#
_cell.length_a   1.000
_cell.length_b   1.000
_cell.length_c   1.000
_cell.angle_alpha   90.00
_cell.angle_beta   90.00
_cell.angle_gamma   90.00
#
_symmetry.space_group_name_H-M   'P 1'
#
loop_
_entity.id
_entity.type
_entity.pdbx_description
1 polymer ?
#
loop_
_entity_poly.entity_id
_entity_poly.type
_entity_poly.pdbx_seq_one_letter_code
_entity_poly.pdbx_strand_id
1 'polypeptide(L)'
;MANGVVNGASTTPSSGSSPTTPIPVIPASIDAHRVLLLLDIQVAMLAAPPIGVPSSSTVRTHLAQILSHARSAHPPPLIVHVRNNGDVGEPDEPHSAGWELIFPALPGEITIDKLKNNAFAGTPLANIVAPDAEIVVAGFQTDYSIRATCSAALGRGNEVILIKGAHGTYDRIEVLHGGGITPASRIEAEIEAELEEAGVHLLEMKDLPGIFMDR
;
A
#
# COMPACT_ATOMS: atom_id res chain seq x y z
N MET A 1 70.66 15.70 28.78
CA MET A 1 69.45 15.11 29.39
C MET A 1 68.29 16.07 29.21
N ALA A 2 67.09 15.52 29.02
CA ALA A 2 65.77 16.15 28.90
C ALA A 2 65.32 16.62 27.49
N ASN A 3 64.28 15.91 27.03
CA ASN A 3 63.49 16.02 25.80
C ASN A 3 62.58 17.26 25.75
N GLY A 4 62.12 17.61 24.54
CA GLY A 4 60.92 18.43 24.35
C GLY A 4 60.51 18.54 22.88
N VAL A 5 59.67 17.62 22.43
CA VAL A 5 59.00 17.61 21.12
C VAL A 5 57.68 18.40 21.23
N VAL A 6 57.39 19.29 20.28
CA VAL A 6 56.01 19.71 19.96
C VAL A 6 55.86 19.85 18.44
N ASN A 7 55.01 18.98 17.88
CA ASN A 7 54.59 18.97 16.48
C ASN A 7 53.51 20.03 16.24
N GLY A 8 53.70 20.88 15.24
CA GLY A 8 52.65 21.75 14.70
C GLY A 8 51.77 20.98 13.72
N ALA A 9 50.50 20.77 14.07
CA ALA A 9 49.50 20.19 13.19
C ALA A 9 48.97 21.24 12.20
N SER A 10 49.11 20.99 10.90
CA SER A 10 48.36 21.68 9.84
C SER A 10 46.97 21.05 9.72
N THR A 11 45.94 21.87 9.91
CA THR A 11 44.54 21.51 9.66
C THR A 11 44.14 21.92 8.23
N THR A 12 43.87 20.95 7.37
CA THR A 12 43.13 21.13 6.11
C THR A 12 41.71 20.58 6.26
N PRO A 13 40.67 21.21 5.67
CA PRO A 13 39.29 20.78 5.86
C PRO A 13 38.93 19.61 4.93
N SER A 14 38.28 18.59 5.49
CA SER A 14 37.74 17.45 4.75
C SER A 14 36.45 17.83 4.01
N SER A 15 36.45 17.70 2.69
CA SER A 15 35.24 17.75 1.86
C SER A 15 34.39 16.49 2.11
N GLY A 16 33.29 16.63 2.85
CA GLY A 16 32.29 15.59 3.00
C GLY A 16 31.47 15.46 1.71
N SER A 17 31.66 14.37 0.98
CA SER A 17 30.74 13.94 -0.06
C SER A 17 29.57 13.22 0.60
N SER A 18 28.37 13.82 0.55
CA SER A 18 27.14 13.15 0.96
C SER A 18 26.87 11.94 0.05
N PRO A 19 26.46 10.78 0.60
CA PRO A 19 26.05 9.65 -0.22
C PRO A 19 24.70 9.97 -0.87
N THR A 20 24.70 10.13 -2.19
CA THR A 20 23.47 10.15 -2.99
C THR A 20 22.86 8.75 -2.99
N THR A 21 21.71 8.60 -2.35
CA THR A 21 20.87 7.41 -2.45
C THR A 21 20.50 7.17 -3.92
N PRO A 22 20.68 5.95 -4.47
CA PRO A 22 20.31 5.69 -5.84
C PRO A 22 18.78 5.81 -6.00
N ILE A 23 18.35 6.62 -6.97
CA ILE A 23 16.96 6.68 -7.42
C ILE A 23 16.60 5.28 -7.96
N PRO A 24 15.50 4.66 -7.51
CA PRO A 24 15.07 3.38 -8.07
C PRO A 24 14.82 3.55 -9.57
N VAL A 25 15.50 2.72 -10.37
CA VAL A 25 15.29 2.66 -11.82
C VAL A 25 13.93 2.02 -12.05
N ILE A 26 12.94 2.86 -12.34
CA ILE A 26 11.59 2.41 -12.74
C ILE A 26 11.71 1.92 -14.18
N PRO A 27 11.39 0.65 -14.49
CA PRO A 27 11.36 0.18 -15.87
C PRO A 27 10.37 1.01 -16.69
N ALA A 28 10.72 1.29 -17.95
CA ALA A 28 9.81 1.92 -18.91
C ALA A 28 8.48 1.15 -18.95
N SER A 29 7.37 1.90 -19.06
CA SER A 29 5.98 1.43 -18.96
C SER A 29 5.83 -0.05 -19.25
N ILE A 30 5.65 -0.84 -18.19
CA ILE A 30 5.30 -2.25 -18.35
C ILE A 30 3.90 -2.22 -18.94
N ASP A 31 3.75 -2.72 -20.16
CA ASP A 31 2.49 -2.88 -20.90
C ASP A 31 1.60 -3.97 -20.26
N ALA A 32 1.65 -4.08 -18.92
CA ALA A 32 0.82 -4.96 -18.14
C ALA A 32 -0.56 -4.33 -18.08
N HIS A 33 -1.46 -4.85 -18.91
CA HIS A 33 -2.88 -4.50 -18.91
C HIS A 33 -3.55 -4.72 -17.55
N ARG A 34 -2.96 -5.54 -16.66
CA ARG A 34 -3.48 -5.83 -15.33
C ARG A 34 -2.46 -5.54 -14.23
N VAL A 35 -2.91 -4.84 -13.20
CA VAL A 35 -2.13 -4.50 -12.01
C VAL A 35 -2.83 -5.04 -10.76
N LEU A 36 -2.11 -5.75 -9.90
CA LEU A 36 -2.53 -6.00 -8.52
C LEU A 36 -1.92 -4.92 -7.63
N LEU A 37 -2.76 -4.04 -7.10
CA LEU A 37 -2.38 -2.95 -6.22
C LEU A 37 -2.74 -3.30 -4.76
N LEU A 38 -1.69 -3.57 -3.98
CA LEU A 38 -1.78 -3.94 -2.57
C LEU A 38 -1.50 -2.72 -1.70
N LEU A 39 -2.53 -2.15 -1.09
CA LEU A 39 -2.45 -0.91 -0.31
C LEU A 39 -2.27 -1.21 1.18
N ASP A 40 -1.22 -0.65 1.78
CA ASP A 40 -0.99 -0.57 3.23
C ASP A 40 -1.10 -1.92 3.95
N ILE A 41 -0.64 -3.01 3.31
CA ILE A 41 -0.62 -4.35 3.90
C ILE A 41 0.61 -4.53 4.80
N GLN A 42 0.65 -3.68 5.82
CA GLN A 42 1.72 -3.61 6.80
C GLN A 42 1.36 -4.45 8.04
N VAL A 43 2.38 -4.84 8.78
CA VAL A 43 2.24 -5.71 9.96
C VAL A 43 1.24 -5.13 10.97
N ALA A 44 1.25 -3.81 11.19
CA ALA A 44 0.37 -3.14 12.13
C ALA A 44 -1.13 -3.36 11.82
N MET A 45 -1.54 -3.18 10.56
CA MET A 45 -2.96 -3.31 10.15
C MET A 45 -3.51 -4.71 10.37
N LEU A 46 -2.64 -5.72 10.28
CA LEU A 46 -2.99 -7.14 10.38
C LEU A 46 -2.62 -7.78 11.72
N ALA A 47 -2.22 -6.98 12.72
CA ALA A 47 -2.02 -7.45 14.08
C ALA A 47 -3.34 -7.91 14.73
N ALA A 48 -3.24 -8.56 15.89
CA ALA A 48 -4.43 -8.93 16.65
C ALA A 48 -5.21 -7.67 17.10
N PRO A 49 -6.55 -7.64 16.99
CA PRO A 49 -7.34 -6.53 17.53
C PRO A 49 -7.09 -6.33 19.03
N PRO A 50 -7.11 -5.10 19.53
CA PRO A 50 -7.49 -3.87 18.83
C PRO A 50 -6.34 -3.16 18.09
N ILE A 51 -5.14 -3.75 18.02
CA ILE A 51 -3.99 -3.12 17.34
C ILE A 51 -4.24 -3.09 15.82
N GLY A 52 -4.57 -4.25 15.25
CA GLY A 52 -5.01 -4.35 13.85
C GLY A 52 -6.53 -4.20 13.72
N VAL A 53 -7.00 -4.13 12.47
CA VAL A 53 -8.45 -4.03 12.19
C VAL A 53 -9.22 -5.24 12.75
N PRO A 54 -10.51 -5.12 13.10
CA PRO A 54 -11.30 -6.23 13.65
C PRO A 54 -11.31 -7.48 12.75
N SER A 55 -11.26 -7.30 11.43
CA SER A 55 -11.28 -8.37 10.43
C SER A 55 -9.90 -8.95 10.08
N SER A 56 -8.84 -8.59 10.81
CA SER A 56 -7.44 -8.83 10.42
C SER A 56 -7.12 -10.29 10.06
N SER A 57 -7.59 -11.27 10.84
CA SER A 57 -7.33 -12.69 10.55
C SER A 57 -7.94 -13.16 9.22
N THR A 58 -9.17 -12.72 8.92
CA THR A 58 -9.87 -13.10 7.70
C THR A 58 -9.22 -12.42 6.50
N VAL A 59 -9.01 -11.11 6.60
CA VAL A 59 -8.41 -10.31 5.52
C VAL A 59 -6.98 -10.80 5.22
N ARG A 60 -6.17 -11.11 6.24
CA ARG A 60 -4.83 -11.72 6.04
C ARG A 60 -4.87 -12.98 5.20
N THR A 61 -5.85 -13.86 5.46
CA THR A 61 -6.00 -15.12 4.72
C THR A 61 -6.35 -14.84 3.26
N HIS A 62 -7.29 -13.94 3.01
CA HIS A 62 -7.69 -13.55 1.66
C HIS A 62 -6.55 -12.87 0.88
N LEU A 63 -5.82 -11.95 1.51
CA LEU A 63 -4.68 -11.28 0.88
C LEU A 63 -3.57 -12.27 0.48
N ALA A 64 -3.28 -13.24 1.34
CA ALA A 64 -2.32 -14.30 1.01
C ALA A 64 -2.78 -15.14 -0.20
N GLN A 65 -4.07 -15.45 -0.30
CA GLN A 65 -4.64 -16.14 -1.44
C GLN A 65 -4.56 -15.30 -2.72
N ILE A 66 -4.99 -14.03 -2.67
CA ILE A 66 -4.93 -13.11 -3.82
C ILE A 66 -3.51 -13.00 -4.35
N LEU A 67 -2.54 -12.77 -3.47
CA LEU A 67 -1.13 -12.64 -3.85
C LEU A 67 -0.59 -13.95 -4.42
N SER A 68 -0.96 -15.10 -3.86
CA SER A 68 -0.57 -16.41 -4.40
C SER A 68 -1.14 -16.65 -5.80
N HIS A 69 -2.40 -16.29 -6.04
CA HIS A 69 -3.05 -16.41 -7.34
C HIS A 69 -2.39 -15.48 -8.38
N ALA A 70 -2.16 -14.21 -8.03
CA ALA A 70 -1.49 -13.26 -8.91
C ALA A 70 -0.07 -13.72 -9.29
N ARG A 71 0.71 -14.22 -8.33
CA ARG A 71 2.07 -14.74 -8.58
C ARG A 71 2.10 -15.99 -9.45
N SER A 72 1.01 -16.75 -9.49
CA SER A 72 0.88 -17.98 -10.28
C SER A 72 0.21 -17.76 -11.64
N ALA A 73 -0.35 -16.57 -11.88
CA ALA A 73 -1.08 -16.24 -13.09
C ALA A 73 -0.18 -16.22 -14.33
N HIS A 74 -0.77 -16.50 -15.49
CA HIS A 74 -0.12 -16.44 -16.79
C HIS A 74 -1.08 -15.75 -17.78
N PRO A 75 -0.69 -14.60 -18.36
CA PRO A 75 0.48 -13.79 -18.02
C PRO A 75 0.38 -13.20 -16.61
N PRO A 76 1.52 -12.97 -15.92
CA PRO A 76 1.50 -12.41 -14.58
C PRO A 76 1.06 -10.93 -14.62
N PRO A 77 0.19 -10.48 -13.69
CA PRO A 77 -0.08 -9.06 -13.53
C PRO A 77 1.14 -8.34 -12.96
N LEU A 78 1.21 -7.03 -13.14
CA LEU A 78 2.15 -6.20 -12.39
C LEU A 78 1.70 -6.12 -10.93
N ILE A 79 2.54 -6.56 -10.00
CA ILE A 79 2.24 -6.51 -8.56
C ILE A 79 2.93 -5.30 -7.94
N VAL A 80 2.14 -4.40 -7.36
CA VAL A 80 2.61 -3.18 -6.70
C VAL A 80 2.16 -3.19 -5.23
N HIS A 81 3.13 -3.24 -4.33
CA HIS A 81 2.94 -3.05 -2.90
C HIS A 81 3.10 -1.59 -2.56
N VAL A 82 2.12 -1.02 -1.89
CA VAL A 82 2.18 0.35 -1.39
C VAL A 82 2.21 0.30 0.13
N ARG A 83 3.19 0.95 0.75
CA ARG A 83 3.26 1.15 2.20
C ARG A 83 2.89 2.58 2.56
N ASN A 84 2.09 2.74 3.60
CA ASN A 84 1.88 4.04 4.23
C ASN A 84 3.06 4.36 5.16
N ASN A 85 3.53 5.59 5.09
CA ASN A 85 4.44 6.17 6.08
C ASN A 85 3.60 6.96 7.07
N GLY A 86 3.31 6.35 8.22
CA GLY A 86 2.63 7.00 9.34
C GLY A 86 3.50 8.06 10.00
N ASP A 87 2.86 8.92 10.79
CA ASP A 87 3.53 9.93 11.60
C ASP A 87 4.30 9.29 12.77
N VAL A 88 5.19 10.05 13.41
CA VAL A 88 5.97 9.57 14.57
C VAL A 88 5.04 9.11 15.69
N GLY A 89 5.24 7.88 16.16
CA GLY A 89 4.44 7.23 17.18
C GLY A 89 3.22 6.47 16.65
N GLU A 90 2.92 6.54 15.34
CA GLU A 90 1.87 5.72 14.75
C GLU A 90 2.35 4.26 14.58
N PRO A 91 1.42 3.27 14.59
CA PRO A 91 1.77 1.86 14.44
C PRO A 91 2.55 1.52 13.15
N ASP A 92 2.38 2.34 12.11
CA ASP A 92 3.06 2.29 10.82
C ASP A 92 4.08 3.44 10.65
N GLU A 93 4.70 3.90 11.74
CA GLU A 93 5.86 4.81 11.67
C GLU A 93 7.01 4.14 10.87
N PRO A 94 7.62 4.82 9.89
CA PRO A 94 8.72 4.27 9.08
C PRO A 94 9.84 3.61 9.90
N HIS A 95 10.33 2.48 9.41
CA HIS A 95 11.38 1.67 10.04
C HIS A 95 11.00 1.00 11.38
N SER A 96 9.73 1.09 11.79
CA SER A 96 9.20 0.30 12.90
C SER A 96 8.83 -1.12 12.44
N ALA A 97 8.67 -2.04 13.39
CA ALA A 97 8.23 -3.41 13.09
C ALA A 97 6.80 -3.47 12.52
N GLY A 98 5.94 -2.51 12.88
CA GLY A 98 4.56 -2.44 12.39
C GLY A 98 4.46 -1.91 10.95
N TRP A 99 5.46 -1.13 10.52
CA TRP A 99 5.52 -0.53 9.18
C TRP A 99 5.96 -1.49 8.07
N GLU A 100 6.65 -2.58 8.39
CA GLU A 100 7.09 -3.54 7.38
C GLU A 100 5.90 -4.22 6.68
N LEU A 101 6.08 -4.60 5.41
CA LEU A 101 5.09 -5.41 4.69
C LEU A 101 4.97 -6.77 5.37
N ILE A 102 3.74 -7.24 5.60
CA ILE A 102 3.52 -8.60 6.12
C ILE A 102 3.86 -9.67 5.08
N PHE A 103 3.70 -9.32 3.80
CA PHE A 103 4.04 -10.15 2.65
C PHE A 103 5.20 -9.46 1.92
N PRO A 104 6.43 -9.94 2.09
CA PRO A 104 7.57 -9.36 1.40
C PRO A 104 7.39 -9.41 -0.12
N ALA A 105 7.79 -8.32 -0.77
CA ALA A 105 7.83 -8.24 -2.22
C ALA A 105 8.86 -9.25 -2.78
N LEU A 106 8.48 -9.96 -3.83
CA LEU A 106 9.40 -10.84 -4.58
C LEU A 106 10.17 -10.05 -5.66
N PRO A 107 11.28 -10.59 -6.18
CA PRO A 107 11.95 -9.99 -7.34
C PRO A 107 10.97 -9.79 -8.51
N GLY A 108 10.92 -8.56 -9.04
CA GLY A 108 9.99 -8.16 -10.10
C GLY A 108 8.71 -7.48 -9.59
N GLU A 109 8.42 -7.55 -8.30
CA GLU A 109 7.32 -6.79 -7.67
C GLU A 109 7.83 -5.41 -7.22
N ILE A 110 6.96 -4.40 -7.30
CA ILE A 110 7.33 -3.02 -6.98
C ILE A 110 6.87 -2.70 -5.56
N THR A 111 7.70 -2.01 -4.78
CA THR A 111 7.30 -1.41 -3.50
C THR A 111 7.38 0.11 -3.59
N ILE A 112 6.32 0.80 -3.15
CA ILE A 112 6.21 2.26 -3.13
C ILE A 112 5.84 2.69 -1.72
N ASP A 113 6.53 3.69 -1.18
CA ASP A 113 6.14 4.32 0.07
C ASP A 113 5.33 5.59 -0.23
N LYS A 114 4.21 5.80 0.48
CA LYS A 114 3.32 6.97 0.31
C LYS A 114 3.13 7.74 1.62
N LEU A 115 2.82 9.02 1.49
CA LEU A 115 2.53 9.95 2.61
C LEU A 115 1.08 10.46 2.62
N LYS A 116 0.26 10.07 1.64
CA LYS A 116 -1.11 10.54 1.45
C LYS A 116 -2.02 9.34 1.21
N ASN A 117 -3.31 9.45 1.55
CA ASN A 117 -4.26 8.35 1.34
C ASN A 117 -4.35 7.94 -0.14
N ASN A 118 -4.38 8.92 -1.05
CA ASN A 118 -4.31 8.65 -2.48
C ASN A 118 -2.89 8.17 -2.85
N ALA A 119 -2.74 6.90 -3.20
CA ALA A 119 -1.45 6.31 -3.55
C ALA A 119 -0.82 6.90 -4.82
N PHE A 120 -1.56 7.61 -5.67
CA PHE A 120 -1.01 8.33 -6.82
C PHE A 120 -0.42 9.70 -6.45
N ALA A 121 -0.81 10.27 -5.31
CA ALA A 121 -0.42 11.62 -4.93
C ALA A 121 1.00 11.64 -4.35
N GLY A 122 1.94 12.27 -5.08
CA GLY A 122 3.31 12.42 -4.62
C GLY A 122 4.15 11.14 -4.69
N THR A 123 3.72 10.15 -5.47
CA THR A 123 4.44 8.87 -5.68
C THR A 123 4.67 8.64 -7.19
N PRO A 124 5.55 7.70 -7.58
CA PRO A 124 5.73 7.34 -8.99
C PRO A 124 4.60 6.44 -9.55
N LEU A 125 3.56 6.11 -8.78
CA LEU A 125 2.55 5.12 -9.17
C LEU A 125 1.87 5.47 -10.51
N ALA A 126 1.63 6.75 -10.78
CA ALA A 126 1.00 7.19 -12.02
C ALA A 126 1.87 6.95 -13.28
N ASN A 127 3.20 6.84 -13.13
CA ASN A 127 4.13 6.52 -14.21
C ASN A 127 4.27 5.01 -14.42
N ILE A 128 3.93 4.23 -13.40
CA ILE A 128 4.04 2.77 -13.38
C ILE A 128 2.75 2.13 -13.91
N VAL A 129 1.60 2.68 -13.54
CA VAL A 129 0.27 2.16 -13.90
C VAL A 129 -0.30 3.01 -15.02
N ALA A 130 -0.41 2.44 -16.23
CA ALA A 130 -0.99 3.12 -17.38
C ALA A 130 -2.47 3.50 -17.13
N PRO A 131 -2.99 4.59 -17.73
CA PRO A 131 -4.39 5.00 -17.58
C PRO A 131 -5.42 3.95 -18.02
N ASP A 132 -5.07 3.10 -18.97
CA ASP A 132 -5.92 2.03 -19.53
C ASP A 132 -5.71 0.67 -18.86
N ALA A 133 -4.88 0.58 -17.82
CA ALA A 133 -4.70 -0.63 -17.04
C ALA A 133 -5.91 -0.94 -16.15
N GLU A 134 -6.28 -2.22 -16.06
CA GLU A 134 -7.21 -2.76 -15.07
C GLU A 134 -6.49 -2.94 -13.73
N ILE A 135 -7.01 -2.31 -12.68
CA ILE A 135 -6.39 -2.33 -11.35
C ILE A 135 -7.25 -3.16 -10.40
N VAL A 136 -6.70 -4.28 -9.95
CA VAL A 136 -7.25 -5.09 -8.86
C VAL A 136 -6.71 -4.55 -7.54
N VAL A 137 -7.58 -4.09 -6.65
CA VAL A 137 -7.23 -3.42 -5.40
C VAL A 137 -7.59 -4.29 -4.19
N ALA A 138 -6.68 -4.35 -3.22
CA ALA A 138 -6.89 -4.96 -1.92
C ALA A 138 -6.01 -4.26 -0.86
N GLY A 139 -6.40 -4.33 0.42
CA GLY A 139 -5.61 -3.82 1.54
C GLY A 139 -6.33 -2.82 2.44
N PHE A 140 -5.62 -1.80 2.94
CA PHE A 140 -6.09 -0.95 4.04
C PHE A 140 -5.85 0.54 3.75
N GLN A 141 -6.54 1.45 4.43
CA GLN A 141 -7.82 1.25 5.12
C GLN A 141 -8.98 1.55 4.15
N THR A 142 -10.12 0.88 4.35
CA THR A 142 -11.28 0.97 3.45
C THR A 142 -11.74 2.42 3.20
N ASP A 143 -12.01 3.18 4.25
CA ASP A 143 -12.50 4.57 4.18
C ASP A 143 -11.40 5.63 3.97
N TYR A 144 -10.13 5.22 3.95
CA TYR A 144 -8.98 6.10 3.70
C TYR A 144 -8.30 5.75 2.37
N SER A 145 -7.20 5.00 2.41
CA SER A 145 -6.35 4.76 1.23
C SER A 145 -7.08 4.03 0.11
N ILE A 146 -7.94 3.05 0.43
CA ILE A 146 -8.72 2.31 -0.57
C ILE A 146 -9.67 3.28 -1.28
N ARG A 147 -10.56 3.95 -0.54
CA ARG A 147 -11.49 4.94 -1.09
C ARG A 147 -10.80 6.00 -1.94
N ALA A 148 -9.74 6.62 -1.42
CA ALA A 148 -9.04 7.71 -2.08
C ALA A 148 -8.31 7.26 -3.35
N THR A 149 -7.67 6.09 -3.31
CA THR A 149 -6.91 5.56 -4.45
C THR A 149 -7.82 5.03 -5.55
N CYS A 150 -8.90 4.31 -5.20
CA CYS A 150 -9.88 3.83 -6.17
C CYS A 150 -10.55 5.01 -6.90
N SER A 151 -10.99 6.03 -6.15
CA SER A 151 -11.58 7.23 -6.74
C SER A 151 -10.61 7.95 -7.69
N ALA A 152 -9.33 8.05 -7.30
CA ALA A 152 -8.30 8.65 -8.14
C ALA A 152 -8.00 7.81 -9.39
N ALA A 153 -7.98 6.48 -9.28
CA ALA A 153 -7.80 5.57 -10.42
C ALA A 153 -8.93 5.72 -11.44
N LEU A 154 -10.19 5.74 -11.00
CA LEU A 154 -11.34 6.00 -11.89
C LEU A 154 -11.20 7.36 -12.60
N GLY A 155 -10.82 8.41 -11.87
CA GLY A 155 -10.59 9.74 -12.46
C GLY A 155 -9.45 9.79 -13.47
N ARG A 156 -8.52 8.83 -13.44
CA ARG A 156 -7.44 8.67 -14.43
C ARG A 156 -7.87 7.87 -15.67
N GLY A 157 -9.05 7.23 -15.64
CA GLY A 157 -9.56 6.37 -16.72
C GLY A 157 -9.31 4.88 -16.52
N ASN A 158 -8.76 4.47 -15.37
CA ASN A 158 -8.53 3.05 -15.08
C ASN A 158 -9.84 2.30 -14.85
N GLU A 159 -9.90 1.06 -15.31
CA GLU A 159 -10.86 0.09 -14.79
C GLU A 159 -10.39 -0.36 -13.40
N VAL A 160 -11.29 -0.35 -12.41
CA VAL A 160 -10.93 -0.66 -11.03
C VAL A 160 -11.81 -1.79 -10.52
N ILE A 161 -11.17 -2.81 -9.98
CA ILE A 161 -11.80 -3.94 -9.32
C ILE A 161 -11.39 -3.92 -7.85
N LEU A 162 -12.36 -3.87 -6.92
CA LEU A 162 -12.11 -4.03 -5.49
C LEU A 162 -12.59 -5.41 -5.03
N ILE A 163 -11.72 -6.17 -4.36
CA ILE A 163 -12.04 -7.51 -3.88
C ILE A 163 -12.64 -7.42 -2.47
N LYS A 164 -13.95 -7.65 -2.36
CA LYS A 164 -14.68 -7.68 -1.09
C LYS A 164 -14.10 -8.71 -0.14
N GLY A 165 -13.97 -8.32 1.13
CA GLY A 165 -13.36 -9.14 2.17
C GLY A 165 -11.83 -9.21 2.11
N ALA A 166 -11.18 -8.54 1.16
CA ALA A 166 -9.73 -8.35 1.09
C ALA A 166 -9.31 -6.91 1.38
N HIS A 167 -10.17 -6.15 2.04
CA HIS A 167 -9.86 -4.85 2.63
C HIS A 167 -10.53 -4.74 4.01
N GLY A 168 -10.11 -3.76 4.80
CA GLY A 168 -10.72 -3.53 6.11
C GLY A 168 -10.46 -2.15 6.67
N THR A 169 -11.18 -1.81 7.74
CA THR A 169 -10.96 -0.59 8.52
C THR A 169 -11.22 -0.82 10.01
N TYR A 170 -11.07 0.22 10.82
CA TYR A 170 -11.35 0.20 12.25
C TYR A 170 -12.78 0.64 12.55
N ASP A 171 -13.27 0.27 13.73
CA ASP A 171 -14.49 0.86 14.27
C ASP A 171 -14.30 2.38 14.42
N ARG A 172 -15.24 3.18 13.90
CA ARG A 172 -15.16 4.65 13.97
C ARG A 172 -15.94 5.17 15.17
N ILE A 173 -15.27 5.94 16.00
CA ILE A 173 -15.90 6.67 17.10
C ILE A 173 -16.56 7.91 16.51
N GLU A 174 -17.88 7.97 16.57
CA GLU A 174 -18.65 9.13 16.13
C GLU A 174 -18.58 10.21 17.21
N VAL A 175 -17.98 11.35 16.89
CA VAL A 175 -17.80 12.47 17.83
C VAL A 175 -18.99 13.45 17.78
N LEU A 176 -19.77 13.41 16.71
CA LEU A 176 -20.94 14.26 16.50
C LEU A 176 -22.25 13.49 16.75
N HIS A 177 -23.35 14.22 16.96
CA HIS A 177 -24.72 13.67 17.10
C HIS A 177 -24.94 12.63 18.21
N GLY A 178 -24.35 12.83 19.39
CA GLY A 178 -24.68 12.07 20.59
C GLY A 178 -23.71 10.95 20.95
N GLY A 179 -22.61 10.81 20.20
CA GLY A 179 -21.62 9.77 20.45
C GLY A 179 -22.07 8.41 19.91
N GLY A 180 -21.11 7.55 19.61
CA GLY A 180 -21.41 6.19 19.15
C GLY A 180 -20.19 5.52 18.55
N ILE A 181 -20.36 4.25 18.21
CA ILE A 181 -19.37 3.49 17.45
C ILE A 181 -20.06 3.00 16.19
N THR A 182 -19.55 3.42 15.03
CA THR A 182 -19.91 2.83 13.75
C THR A 182 -19.00 1.61 13.55
N PRO A 183 -19.55 0.38 13.51
CA PRO A 183 -18.72 -0.81 13.34
C PRO A 183 -17.97 -0.78 12.01
N ALA A 184 -16.74 -1.30 12.00
CA ALA A 184 -15.87 -1.39 10.82
C ALA A 184 -16.60 -1.98 9.61
N SER A 185 -17.36 -3.06 9.82
CA SER A 185 -18.12 -3.73 8.76
C SER A 185 -19.21 -2.87 8.12
N ARG A 186 -19.79 -1.93 8.88
CA ARG A 186 -20.76 -0.96 8.33
C ARG A 186 -20.04 0.08 7.47
N ILE A 187 -18.89 0.57 7.94
CA ILE A 187 -18.07 1.52 7.18
C ILE A 187 -17.60 0.87 5.88
N GLU A 188 -17.14 -0.38 5.95
CA GLU A 188 -16.73 -1.16 4.78
C GLU A 188 -17.87 -1.25 3.75
N ALA A 189 -19.08 -1.62 4.18
CA ALA A 189 -20.23 -1.71 3.29
C ALA A 189 -20.67 -0.37 2.69
N GLU A 190 -20.59 0.72 3.47
CA GLU A 190 -20.90 2.08 2.98
C GLU A 190 -19.94 2.52 1.88
N ILE A 191 -18.63 2.30 2.09
CA ILE A 191 -17.60 2.66 1.11
C ILE A 191 -17.63 1.75 -0.12
N GLU A 192 -17.90 0.45 0.06
CA GLU A 192 -18.12 -0.47 -1.06
C GLU A 192 -19.24 0.04 -1.97
N ALA A 193 -20.40 0.42 -1.40
CA ALA A 193 -21.53 0.94 -2.17
C ALA A 193 -21.20 2.27 -2.86
N GLU A 194 -20.49 3.19 -2.18
CA GLU A 194 -20.03 4.45 -2.77
C GLU A 194 -19.11 4.20 -3.97
N LEU A 195 -18.14 3.31 -3.83
CA LEU A 195 -17.18 3.01 -4.89
C LEU A 195 -17.87 2.29 -6.07
N GLU A 196 -18.80 1.39 -5.79
CA GLU A 196 -19.60 0.72 -6.83
C GLU A 196 -20.44 1.71 -7.63
N GLU A 197 -21.12 2.66 -6.97
CA GLU A 197 -21.87 3.73 -7.63
C GLU A 197 -20.96 4.63 -8.48
N ALA A 198 -19.73 4.86 -8.03
CA ALA A 198 -18.74 5.63 -8.78
C ALA A 198 -18.16 4.88 -10.01
N GLY A 199 -18.35 3.57 -10.11
CA GLY A 199 -17.90 2.73 -11.24
C GLY A 199 -16.80 1.72 -10.91
N VAL A 200 -16.48 1.49 -9.64
CA VAL A 200 -15.61 0.36 -9.24
C VAL A 200 -16.39 -0.95 -9.36
N HIS A 201 -15.78 -1.97 -9.95
CA HIS A 201 -16.34 -3.32 -9.96
C HIS A 201 -16.04 -4.03 -8.64
N LEU A 202 -17.08 -4.45 -7.91
CA LEU A 202 -16.92 -5.26 -6.70
C LEU A 202 -16.95 -6.75 -7.04
N LEU A 203 -15.89 -7.47 -6.68
CA LEU A 203 -15.82 -8.93 -6.79
C LEU A 203 -15.66 -9.58 -5.43
N GLU A 204 -16.12 -10.81 -5.28
CA GLU A 204 -15.95 -11.59 -4.05
C GLU A 204 -14.77 -12.57 -4.15
N MET A 205 -14.30 -13.07 -3.02
CA MET A 205 -13.24 -14.08 -2.97
C MET A 205 -13.54 -15.35 -3.77
N LYS A 206 -14.81 -15.69 -3.99
CA LYS A 206 -15.22 -16.82 -4.84
C LYS A 206 -14.90 -16.61 -6.32
N ASP A 207 -14.78 -15.36 -6.75
CA ASP A 207 -14.49 -14.97 -8.13
C ASP A 207 -12.98 -14.92 -8.42
N LEU A 208 -12.15 -14.96 -7.36
CA LEU A 208 -10.69 -14.88 -7.43
C LEU A 208 -10.05 -15.78 -8.50
N PRO A 209 -10.45 -17.05 -8.70
CA PRO A 209 -9.86 -17.89 -9.73
C PRO A 209 -9.95 -17.28 -11.15
N GLY A 210 -10.98 -16.47 -11.43
CA GLY A 210 -11.18 -15.83 -12.74
C GLY A 210 -10.67 -14.39 -12.85
N ILE A 211 -10.15 -13.80 -11.76
CA ILE A 211 -9.64 -12.42 -11.76
C ILE A 211 -8.35 -12.29 -12.55
N PHE A 212 -7.44 -13.26 -12.42
CA PHE A 212 -6.11 -13.21 -13.06
C PHE A 212 -5.97 -14.14 -14.27
N MET A 213 -7.08 -14.66 -14.81
CA MET A 213 -7.04 -15.45 -16.05
C MET A 213 -7.04 -14.54 -17.28
N ASP A 214 -6.45 -15.03 -18.37
CA ASP A 214 -6.60 -14.44 -19.70
C ASP A 214 -8.09 -14.32 -20.06
N ARG A 215 -8.51 -13.13 -20.50
CA ARG A 215 -9.83 -12.85 -21.05
C ARG A 215 -9.68 -12.42 -22.51
#